data_AF-A0A4Z0M7G3-F1
#
_entry.id   AF-A0A4Z0M7G3-F1
#
_cell.length_a   1.000
_cell.length_b   1.000
_cell.length_c   1.000
_cell.angle_alpha   90.00
_cell.angle_beta   90.00
_cell.angle_gamma   90.00
#
_symmetry.space_group_name_H-M   'P 1'
#
loop_
_entity.id
_entity.type
_entity.pdbx_description
1 polymer ?
#
loop_
_entity_poly.entity_id
_entity_poly.type
_entity_poly.pdbx_seq_one_letter_code
_entity_poly.pdbx_strand_id
1 'polypeptide(L)'
;MQREEVIARIEAAVPQAQEIKVEGADCDFTAVVLSEGFAGVSPVKRQQQVLAAFADVIASGELHALSVRALTPEEWQKKQAQSLTQLAL
;
A
#
# COMPACT_ATOMS: atom_id res chain seq x y z
N MET A 1 -8.40 -10.57 9.13
CA MET A 1 -7.96 -9.28 9.72
C MET A 1 -9.01 -8.19 9.51
N GLN A 2 -9.09 -7.20 10.41
CA GLN A 2 -9.84 -5.94 10.19
C GLN A 2 -8.92 -4.83 9.66
N ARG A 3 -9.47 -3.83 8.97
CA ARG A 3 -8.74 -2.69 8.39
C ARG A 3 -7.81 -1.98 9.39
N GLU A 4 -8.23 -1.88 10.64
CA GLU A 4 -7.49 -1.20 11.72
C GLU A 4 -6.16 -1.89 12.03
N GLU A 5 -6.10 -3.21 11.94
CA GLU A 5 -4.88 -3.96 12.21
C GLU A 5 -3.84 -3.80 11.09
N VAL A 6 -4.33 -3.71 9.85
CA VAL A 6 -3.50 -3.38 8.68
C VAL A 6 -2.91 -1.99 8.84
N ILE A 7 -3.70 -1.00 9.26
CA ILE A 7 -3.23 0.38 9.50
C ILE A 7 -2.13 0.38 10.57
N ALA A 8 -2.40 -0.21 11.74
CA ALA A 8 -1.43 -0.24 12.84
C ALA A 8 -0.10 -0.91 12.44
N ARG A 9 -0.16 -1.99 11.65
CA ARG A 9 1.04 -2.68 11.20
C ARG A 9 1.81 -1.91 10.14
N ILE A 10 1.11 -1.17 9.29
CA ILE A 10 1.74 -0.28 8.31
C ILE A 10 2.41 0.90 8.99
N GLU A 11 1.77 1.49 10.01
CA GLU A 11 2.39 2.51 10.86
C GLU A 11 3.67 1.99 11.53
N ALA A 12 3.64 0.76 12.04
CA ALA A 12 4.83 0.13 12.63
C ALA A 12 5.94 -0.17 11.60
N ALA A 13 5.57 -0.59 10.39
CA ALA A 13 6.51 -0.90 9.32
C ALA A 13 7.09 0.35 8.64
N VAL A 14 6.31 1.44 8.57
CA VAL A 14 6.66 2.69 7.89
C VAL A 14 6.35 3.88 8.81
N PRO A 15 7.17 4.11 9.85
CA PRO A 15 6.97 5.25 10.75
C PRO A 15 7.18 6.62 10.08
N GLN A 16 7.75 6.63 8.87
CA GLN A 16 7.92 7.82 8.04
C GLN A 16 6.72 8.11 7.12
N ALA A 17 5.64 7.33 7.23
CA ALA A 17 4.42 7.55 6.48
C ALA A 17 3.76 8.86 6.90
N GLN A 18 3.50 9.76 5.93
CA GLN A 18 2.75 10.98 6.19
C GLN A 18 1.24 10.76 6.05
N GLU A 19 0.82 9.92 5.10
CA GLU A 19 -0.58 9.58 4.92
C GLU A 19 -0.73 8.08 4.61
N ILE A 20 -1.67 7.42 5.29
CA ILE A 20 -1.98 6.00 5.10
C ILE A 20 -3.45 5.89 4.72
N LYS A 21 -3.71 5.29 3.57
CA LYS A 21 -5.05 5.01 3.05
C LYS A 21 -5.21 3.52 2.86
N VAL A 22 -6.17 2.91 3.54
CA VAL A 22 -6.49 1.49 3.38
C VAL A 22 -7.85 1.39 2.72
N GLU A 23 -7.89 0.81 1.52
CA GLU A 23 -9.08 0.55 0.73
C GLU A 23 -9.17 -0.96 0.46
N GLY A 24 -10.30 -1.58 0.79
CA GLY A 24 -10.52 -3.00 0.54
C GLY A 24 -11.89 -3.46 1.01
N ALA A 25 -12.56 -4.25 0.18
CA ALA A 25 -13.81 -4.92 0.48
C ALA A 25 -13.59 -6.42 0.23
N ASP A 26 -13.76 -7.23 1.28
CA ASP A 26 -13.77 -8.69 1.29
C ASP A 26 -12.46 -9.47 1.06
N CYS A 27 -11.84 -9.40 -0.12
CA CYS A 27 -10.74 -10.33 -0.48
C CYS A 27 -9.39 -9.67 -0.80
N ASP A 28 -9.41 -8.42 -1.28
CA ASP A 28 -8.22 -7.71 -1.73
C ASP A 28 -8.09 -6.40 -0.97
N PHE A 29 -7.22 -6.38 0.03
CA PHE A 29 -6.90 -5.16 0.74
C PHE A 29 -5.80 -4.40 0.00
N THR A 30 -6.02 -3.13 -0.28
CA THR A 30 -5.02 -2.23 -0.84
C THR A 30 -4.70 -1.14 0.17
N ALA A 31 -3.48 -1.16 0.69
CA ALA A 31 -2.99 -0.11 1.54
C ALA A 31 -2.00 0.79 0.81
N VAL A 32 -2.19 2.08 0.92
CA VAL A 32 -1.45 3.12 0.22
C VAL A 32 -0.79 3.98 1.25
N VAL A 33 0.52 4.08 1.16
CA VAL A 33 1.37 4.83 2.08
C VAL A 33 2.04 5.93 1.29
N LEU A 34 1.74 7.17 1.66
CA LEU A 34 2.33 8.36 1.08
C LEU A 34 3.41 8.89 2.02
N SER A 35 4.61 9.07 1.48
CA SER A 35 5.71 9.72 2.21
C SER A 35 6.62 10.44 1.23
N GLU A 36 7.13 11.61 1.62
CA GLU A 36 8.18 12.30 0.88
C GLU A 36 9.55 11.61 0.99
N GLY A 37 9.76 10.77 2.01
CA GLY A 37 10.93 9.88 2.09
C GLY A 37 10.98 8.85 0.95
N PHE A 38 9.85 8.71 0.25
CA PHE A 38 9.72 7.97 -0.98
C PHE A 38 9.98 8.85 -2.23
N ALA A 39 10.70 9.97 -2.14
CA ALA A 39 11.28 10.61 -3.30
C ALA A 39 12.53 9.84 -3.79
N GLY A 40 12.63 9.52 -5.09
CA GLY A 40 13.87 9.03 -5.72
C GLY A 40 14.22 7.53 -5.65
N VAL A 41 13.43 6.69 -4.96
CA VAL A 41 13.54 5.22 -4.97
C VAL A 41 12.39 4.62 -5.78
N SER A 42 12.60 3.49 -6.44
CA SER A 42 11.58 2.88 -7.29
C SER A 42 10.38 2.38 -6.46
N PRO A 43 9.13 2.66 -6.88
CA PRO A 43 7.93 2.27 -6.15
C PRO A 43 7.85 0.75 -5.96
N VAL A 44 8.19 -0.02 -7.00
CA VAL A 44 8.19 -1.49 -6.95
C VAL A 44 9.13 -2.03 -5.87
N LYS A 45 10.31 -1.41 -5.67
CA LYS A 45 11.30 -1.88 -4.70
C LYS A 45 10.81 -1.67 -3.26
N ARG A 46 10.16 -0.54 -3.00
CA ARG A 46 9.53 -0.26 -1.70
C ARG A 46 8.36 -1.19 -1.45
N GLN A 47 7.52 -1.38 -2.46
CA GLN A 47 6.41 -2.33 -2.37
C GLN A 47 6.90 -3.73 -2.10
N GLN A 48 7.94 -4.21 -2.78
CA GLN A 48 8.54 -5.52 -2.49
C GLN A 48 9.06 -5.63 -1.07
N GLN A 49 9.77 -4.61 -0.55
CA GLN A 49 10.26 -4.64 0.82
C GLN A 49 9.13 -4.68 1.85
N VAL A 50 8.08 -3.89 1.63
CA VAL A 50 6.92 -3.90 2.53
C VAL A 50 6.14 -5.21 2.37
N LEU A 51 5.85 -5.65 1.15
CA LEU A 51 5.22 -6.95 0.88
C LEU A 51 5.99 -8.11 1.50
N ALA A 52 7.32 -8.09 1.50
CA ALA A 52 8.14 -9.08 2.19
C ALA A 52 7.95 -9.04 3.71
N ALA A 53 7.81 -7.86 4.31
CA ALA A 53 7.48 -7.71 5.73
C ALA A 53 6.04 -8.15 6.08
N PHE A 54 5.13 -8.07 5.11
CA PHE A 54 3.75 -8.56 5.23
C PHE A 54 3.57 -10.02 4.76
N ALA A 55 4.61 -10.65 4.19
CA ALA A 55 4.57 -12.04 3.75
C ALA A 55 4.30 -12.99 4.93
N ASP A 56 4.77 -12.64 6.13
CA ASP A 56 4.51 -13.38 7.37
C ASP A 56 3.01 -13.35 7.75
N VAL A 57 2.33 -12.22 7.50
CA VAL A 57 0.88 -12.06 7.76
C VAL A 57 0.06 -12.84 6.75
N ILE A 58 0.50 -12.85 5.49
CA ILE A 58 -0.09 -13.69 4.43
C ILE A 58 0.14 -15.17 4.76
N ALA A 59 1.32 -15.53 5.25
CA ALA A 59 1.66 -16.89 5.66
C ALA A 59 0.86 -17.37 6.87
N SER A 60 0.50 -16.47 7.81
CA SER A 60 -0.42 -16.76 8.92
C SER A 60 -1.86 -17.05 8.48
N GLY A 61 -2.23 -16.79 7.21
CA GLY A 61 -3.57 -17.07 6.70
C GLY A 61 -4.64 -16.06 7.14
N GLU A 62 -4.23 -14.95 7.75
CA GLU A 62 -5.11 -13.88 8.24
C GLU A 62 -5.54 -12.89 7.14
N LEU A 63 -4.82 -12.93 6.00
CA LEU A 63 -5.00 -12.12 4.80
C LEU A 63 -4.72 -12.96 3.55
N HIS A 64 -5.71 -13.09 2.66
CA HIS A 64 -5.55 -13.80 1.39
C HIS A 64 -4.69 -13.01 0.39
N ALA A 65 -4.89 -11.68 0.30
CA ALA A 65 -4.07 -10.77 -0.49
C ALA A 65 -4.06 -9.36 0.12
N LEU A 66 -2.86 -8.81 0.35
CA LEU A 66 -2.65 -7.43 0.74
C LEU A 66 -1.71 -6.76 -0.26
N SER A 67 -2.21 -5.75 -0.96
CA SER A 67 -1.43 -4.88 -1.84
C SER A 67 -0.98 -3.65 -1.09
N VAL A 68 0.31 -3.55 -0.77
CA VAL A 68 0.86 -2.30 -0.21
C VAL A 68 1.46 -1.44 -1.32
N ARG A 69 1.17 -0.13 -1.33
CA ARG A 69 1.66 0.85 -2.30
C ARG A 69 2.38 1.98 -1.57
N ALA A 70 3.71 1.99 -1.61
CA ALA A 70 4.53 3.06 -1.06
C ALA A 70 4.89 4.07 -2.15
N LEU A 71 4.26 5.24 -2.12
CA LEU A 71 4.30 6.25 -3.19
C LEU A 71 4.56 7.65 -2.60
N THR A 72 4.92 8.62 -3.43
CA THR A 72 4.83 10.03 -3.05
C THR A 72 3.42 10.53 -3.30
N PRO A 73 2.98 11.61 -2.63
CA PRO A 73 1.68 12.24 -2.92
C PRO A 73 1.54 12.65 -4.40
N GLU A 74 2.63 13.10 -5.04
CA GLU A 74 2.65 13.41 -6.48
C GLU A 74 2.45 12.16 -7.36
N GLU A 75 3.13 11.06 -7.04
CA GLU A 75 2.99 9.80 -7.79
C GLU A 75 1.61 9.17 -7.59
N TRP A 76 1.02 9.32 -6.40
CA TRP A 76 -0.34 8.89 -6.12
C TRP A 76 -1.35 9.61 -7.00
N GLN A 77 -1.27 10.94 -7.08
CA GLN A 77 -2.09 11.77 -7.97
C GLN A 77 -1.98 11.30 -9.43
N LYS A 78 -0.76 11.08 -9.93
CA LYS A 78 -0.54 10.56 -11.29
C LYS A 78 -1.14 9.18 -11.52
N LYS A 79 -0.99 8.25 -10.56
CA LYS A 79 -1.57 6.90 -10.66
C LYS A 79 -3.09 6.90 -10.64
N GLN A 80 -3.69 7.74 -9.80
CA GLN A 80 -5.15 7.88 -9.73
C GLN A 80 -5.71 8.38 -11.07
N ALA A 81 -5.03 9.35 -11.69
CA ALA A 81 -5.39 9.85 -13.01
C ALA A 81 -5.30 8.79 -14.12
N GLN A 82 -4.29 7.90 -14.07
CA GLN A 82 -4.16 6.79 -15.04
C GLN A 82 -5.20 5.68 -14.87
N SER A 83 -5.59 5.36 -13.63
CA SER A 83 -6.60 4.32 -13.37
C SER A 83 -7.97 4.66 -13.97
N LEU A 84 -8.31 5.95 -14.03
CA LEU A 84 -9.58 6.44 -14.57
C LEU A 84 -9.65 6.40 -16.11
N THR A 85 -8.51 6.36 -16.80
CA THR A 85 -8.46 6.39 -18.27
C THR A 85 -8.69 5.03 -18.92
N GLN A 86 -8.62 3.93 -18.17
CA GLN A 86 -8.66 2.56 -18.73
C GLN A 86 -10.08 1.98 -18.83
N LEU A 87 -11.11 2.64 -18.30
CA LEU A 87 -12.50 2.16 -18.39
C LEU A 87 -13.28 2.72 -19.60
N ALA A 88 -12.63 3.49 -20.46
CA ALA A 88 -13.23 4.10 -21.64
C ALA A 88 -12.61 3.52 -22.92
N LEU A 89 -12.90 2.25 -23.24
CA LEU A 89 -12.70 1.70 -24.58
C LEU A 89 -13.75 0.65 -24.94
#